data_AF-A0A522CPV4-F1
#
_entry.id   AF-A0A522CPV4-F1
#
_cell.length_a   1.000
_cell.length_b   1.000
_cell.length_c   1.000
_cell.angle_alpha   90.00
_cell.angle_beta   90.00
_cell.angle_gamma   90.00
#
_symmetry.space_group_name_H-M   'P 1'
#
loop_
_entity.id
_entity.type
_entity.pdbx_description
1 polymer ?
#
loop_
_entity_poly.entity_id
_entity_poly.type
_entity_poly.pdbx_seq_one_letter_code
_entity_poly.pdbx_strand_id
1 'polypeptide(L)'
;MLKPLAATAKAASLPSGMAATLAAAIGVVAIVAVAPEPAWAKNDKSSSSSKGNGNGNSNGSGATGGQAAPVVLPVCALSDLSPGAAACSGFFQGNLLNNSSPDVSAQLAALNAIGLSNWDGSLVEPQMNLSSSLVDFQTALNGVTWVGIHFGAGTNSPSPQTPGGVTGFYRFDAGVNLASFMLSYGSASAARLYATGPAPVIPPPVITPTNEPEPPSMDPPPSNGAVGAVPEPATWAMMILGFGAAGAFLRRRRAALA
;
A
#
# COMPACT_ATOMS: atom_id res chain seq x y z
N MET A 1 -10.05 -58.59 2.74
CA MET A 1 -8.73 -58.34 2.11
C MET A 1 -8.91 -58.35 0.60
N LEU A 2 -9.11 -57.18 -0.01
CA LEU A 2 -9.29 -57.03 -1.46
C LEU A 2 -8.16 -56.13 -1.98
N LYS A 3 -7.34 -56.70 -2.88
CA LYS A 3 -6.19 -56.06 -3.55
C LYS A 3 -6.66 -54.98 -4.53
N PRO A 4 -5.98 -53.84 -4.66
CA PRO A 4 -6.24 -52.88 -5.72
C PRO A 4 -5.50 -53.25 -7.01
N LEU A 5 -6.21 -53.13 -8.14
CA LEU A 5 -5.69 -53.24 -9.51
C LEU A 5 -4.94 -51.95 -9.88
N ALA A 6 -3.66 -52.08 -10.23
CA ALA A 6 -2.87 -51.03 -10.86
C ALA A 6 -3.06 -51.09 -12.39
N ALA A 7 -3.61 -50.04 -13.00
CA ALA A 7 -3.67 -49.88 -14.44
C ALA A 7 -2.44 -49.08 -14.91
N THR A 8 -1.59 -49.75 -15.67
CA THR A 8 -0.39 -49.19 -16.32
C THR A 8 -0.79 -48.34 -17.53
N ALA A 9 -0.58 -47.03 -17.48
CA ALA A 9 -0.72 -46.16 -18.64
C ALA A 9 0.58 -46.17 -19.47
N LYS A 10 0.45 -46.53 -20.74
CA LYS A 10 1.51 -46.66 -21.74
C LYS A 10 1.87 -45.28 -22.28
N ALA A 11 3.13 -44.86 -22.14
CA ALA A 11 3.65 -43.63 -22.72
C ALA A 11 3.73 -43.77 -24.26
N ALA A 12 2.98 -42.93 -24.98
CA ALA A 12 3.07 -42.80 -26.43
C ALA A 12 4.03 -41.64 -26.77
N SER A 13 5.06 -41.97 -27.56
CA SER A 13 6.07 -41.06 -28.10
C SER A 13 5.50 -40.13 -29.16
N LEU A 14 5.77 -38.82 -29.04
CA LEU A 14 5.46 -37.79 -30.03
C LEU A 14 6.53 -37.77 -31.16
N PRO A 15 6.14 -37.70 -32.45
CA PRO A 15 7.08 -37.52 -33.54
C PRO A 15 7.53 -36.06 -33.68
N SER A 16 8.82 -35.92 -33.95
CA SER A 16 9.57 -34.68 -34.13
C SER A 16 9.30 -34.09 -35.52
N GLY A 17 8.96 -32.80 -35.56
CA GLY A 17 9.06 -32.01 -36.78
C GLY A 17 7.73 -31.38 -37.19
N MET A 18 7.55 -30.11 -36.82
CA MET A 18 7.06 -29.08 -37.73
C MET A 18 7.35 -27.71 -37.13
N ALA A 19 7.93 -26.87 -37.98
CA ALA A 19 8.56 -25.61 -37.66
C ALA A 19 7.61 -24.58 -37.07
N ALA A 20 8.18 -23.76 -36.17
CA ALA A 20 7.59 -22.60 -35.57
C ALA A 20 7.17 -21.56 -36.63
N THR A 21 5.88 -21.23 -36.64
CA THR A 21 5.38 -19.89 -36.97
C THR A 21 3.96 -19.79 -36.42
N LEU A 22 3.83 -19.28 -35.19
CA LEU A 22 2.58 -18.65 -34.76
C LEU A 22 2.95 -17.25 -34.30
N ALA A 23 2.64 -16.27 -35.16
CA ALA A 23 2.73 -14.87 -34.86
C ALA A 23 1.85 -14.58 -33.63
N ALA A 24 2.47 -13.98 -32.61
CA ALA A 24 1.80 -13.51 -31.42
C ALA A 24 0.79 -12.41 -31.80
N ALA A 25 -0.49 -12.76 -31.85
CA ALA A 25 -1.56 -11.79 -31.68
C ALA A 25 -1.57 -11.40 -30.20
N ILE A 26 -0.83 -10.33 -29.86
CA ILE A 26 -0.99 -9.63 -28.58
C ILE A 26 -2.33 -8.89 -28.67
N GLY A 27 -3.41 -9.65 -28.49
CA GLY A 27 -4.66 -9.07 -28.05
C GLY A 27 -4.42 -8.56 -26.64
N VAL A 28 -4.54 -7.25 -26.45
CA VAL A 28 -4.66 -6.65 -25.12
C VAL A 28 -5.94 -7.21 -24.53
N VAL A 29 -5.83 -8.36 -23.86
CA VAL A 29 -6.84 -8.83 -22.92
C VAL A 29 -6.76 -7.82 -21.80
N ALA A 30 -7.70 -6.86 -21.80
CA ALA A 30 -8.05 -6.18 -20.58
C ALA A 30 -8.36 -7.29 -19.58
N ILE A 31 -7.44 -7.52 -18.65
CA ILE A 31 -7.68 -8.39 -17.52
C ILE A 31 -8.77 -7.67 -16.74
N VAL A 32 -10.03 -7.95 -17.07
CA VAL A 32 -11.14 -7.72 -16.18
C VAL A 32 -10.81 -8.62 -15.00
N ALA A 33 -10.30 -8.02 -13.94
CA ALA A 33 -10.20 -8.67 -12.65
C ALA A 33 -11.63 -9.00 -12.22
N VAL A 34 -12.13 -10.15 -12.65
CA VAL A 34 -13.22 -10.84 -11.97
C VAL A 34 -12.61 -11.23 -10.64
N ALA A 35 -12.80 -10.37 -9.64
CA ALA A 35 -12.50 -10.72 -8.26
C ALA A 35 -13.31 -12.00 -7.95
N PRO A 36 -12.69 -13.10 -7.50
CA PRO A 36 -13.44 -14.18 -6.87
C PRO A 36 -14.21 -13.54 -5.72
N GLU A 37 -15.52 -13.76 -5.63
CA GLU A 37 -16.40 -13.10 -4.65
C GLU A 37 -15.74 -13.12 -3.26
N PRO A 38 -15.20 -11.99 -2.77
CA PRO A 38 -14.53 -12.01 -1.49
C PRO A 38 -15.59 -11.74 -0.44
N ALA A 39 -15.46 -12.39 0.72
CA ALA A 39 -16.40 -12.41 1.84
C ALA A 39 -16.62 -11.05 2.56
N TRP A 40 -16.45 -9.91 1.86
CA TRP A 40 -16.55 -8.56 2.40
C TRP A 40 -17.89 -7.87 2.13
N ALA A 41 -18.86 -8.55 1.51
CA ALA A 41 -20.25 -8.14 1.61
C ALA A 41 -20.64 -8.21 3.10
N LYS A 42 -20.42 -7.10 3.81
CA LYS A 42 -20.92 -6.92 5.17
C LYS A 42 -22.42 -7.05 5.02
N ASN A 43 -22.95 -8.19 5.47
CA ASN A 43 -24.39 -8.42 5.48
C ASN A 43 -25.07 -7.17 6.02
N ASP A 44 -25.89 -6.53 5.18
CA ASP A 44 -26.73 -5.41 5.56
C ASP A 44 -27.75 -5.90 6.59
N LYS A 45 -27.35 -6.07 7.83
CA LYS A 45 -28.28 -5.90 8.94
C LYS A 45 -28.49 -4.41 9.03
N SER A 46 -29.57 -3.96 8.39
CA SER A 46 -30.18 -2.64 8.60
C SER A 46 -30.16 -2.32 10.09
N SER A 47 -29.20 -1.51 10.54
CA SER A 47 -29.21 -0.95 11.88
C SER A 47 -30.21 0.20 11.88
N SER A 48 -31.49 -0.14 11.84
CA SER A 48 -32.57 0.80 12.16
C SER A 48 -32.52 1.04 13.67
N SER A 49 -31.73 2.03 14.08
CA SER A 49 -31.91 2.66 15.38
C SER A 49 -33.21 3.46 15.32
N SER A 50 -34.33 2.77 15.49
CA SER A 50 -35.65 3.36 15.65
C SER A 50 -36.06 3.16 17.10
N LYS A 51 -35.78 4.17 17.93
CA LYS A 51 -36.54 4.39 19.17
C LYS A 51 -37.97 4.75 18.74
N GLY A 52 -38.83 3.74 18.65
CA GLY A 52 -40.25 3.88 18.36
C GLY A 52 -41.05 2.95 19.27
N ASN A 53 -41.73 3.54 20.24
CA ASN A 53 -42.70 2.87 21.09
C ASN A 53 -43.97 2.60 20.26
N GLY A 54 -44.36 1.34 20.08
CA GLY A 54 -45.54 0.98 19.29
C GLY A 54 -45.92 -0.50 19.45
N ASN A 55 -47.01 -0.73 20.17
CA ASN A 55 -47.69 -2.01 20.32
C ASN A 55 -48.52 -2.31 19.05
N GLY A 56 -48.38 -3.50 18.46
CA GLY A 56 -49.15 -3.89 17.28
C GLY A 56 -48.81 -5.27 16.74
N ASN A 57 -49.60 -6.25 17.16
CA ASN A 57 -49.66 -7.61 16.61
C ASN A 57 -50.28 -7.60 15.20
N SER A 58 -49.59 -8.12 14.18
CA SER A 58 -50.27 -8.65 12.99
C SER A 58 -49.42 -9.70 12.28
N ASN A 59 -50.07 -10.84 12.06
CA ASN A 59 -49.61 -12.05 11.42
C ASN A 59 -49.30 -11.78 9.92
N GLY A 60 -48.03 -11.83 9.51
CA GLY A 60 -47.59 -11.48 8.15
C GLY A 60 -47.41 -12.69 7.24
N SER A 61 -48.32 -12.88 6.29
CA SER A 61 -48.15 -13.79 5.16
C SER A 61 -47.49 -13.07 3.99
N GLY A 62 -46.39 -13.64 3.46
CA GLY A 62 -45.94 -13.52 2.07
C GLY A 62 -45.61 -12.12 1.54
N ALA A 63 -44.37 -11.67 1.76
CA ALA A 63 -43.74 -10.67 0.90
C ALA A 63 -42.61 -11.36 0.12
N THR A 64 -42.81 -11.50 -1.18
CA THR A 64 -41.77 -11.81 -2.16
C THR A 64 -40.64 -10.80 -2.03
N GLY A 65 -39.50 -11.22 -1.50
CA GLY A 65 -38.31 -10.40 -1.40
C GLY A 65 -37.80 -10.07 -2.80
N GLY A 66 -38.02 -8.83 -3.25
CA GLY A 66 -37.30 -8.29 -4.39
C GLY A 66 -35.82 -8.27 -4.02
N GLN A 67 -35.01 -9.10 -4.69
CA GLN A 67 -33.57 -8.94 -4.65
C GLN A 67 -33.25 -7.54 -5.18
N ALA A 68 -32.71 -6.68 -4.32
CA ALA A 68 -32.12 -5.43 -4.75
C ALA A 68 -31.05 -5.78 -5.80
N ALA A 69 -31.09 -5.09 -6.95
CA ALA A 69 -30.10 -5.26 -8.00
C ALA A 69 -28.69 -5.09 -7.38
N PRO A 70 -27.70 -5.94 -7.73
CA PRO A 70 -26.36 -5.82 -7.20
C PRO A 70 -25.84 -4.42 -7.54
N VAL A 71 -25.48 -3.63 -6.52
CA VAL A 71 -24.75 -2.38 -6.73
C VAL A 71 -23.42 -2.78 -7.35
N VAL A 72 -23.25 -2.53 -8.64
CA VAL A 72 -21.95 -2.61 -9.30
C VAL A 72 -21.13 -1.48 -8.69
N LEU A 73 -20.36 -1.81 -7.66
CA LEU A 73 -19.41 -0.85 -7.11
C LEU A 73 -18.43 -0.50 -8.22
N PRO A 74 -18.08 0.79 -8.38
CA PRO A 74 -17.07 1.18 -9.34
C PRO A 74 -15.81 0.35 -9.08
N VAL A 75 -15.20 -0.16 -10.14
CA VAL A 75 -13.86 -0.74 -10.03
C VAL A 75 -12.89 0.43 -9.99
N CYS A 76 -11.83 0.32 -9.19
CA CYS A 76 -10.73 1.28 -9.23
C CYS A 76 -10.21 1.46 -10.67
N ALA A 77 -9.68 2.64 -10.97
CA ALA A 77 -9.06 2.96 -12.25
C ALA A 77 -7.58 3.34 -12.08
N LEU A 78 -6.81 3.13 -13.15
CA LEU A 78 -5.38 3.46 -13.15
C LEU A 78 -5.12 4.97 -13.07
N SER A 79 -6.11 5.78 -13.43
CA SER A 79 -6.10 7.25 -13.36
C SER A 79 -6.52 7.81 -12.01
N ASP A 80 -6.77 6.97 -11.00
CA ASP A 80 -7.25 7.42 -9.68
C ASP A 80 -6.16 8.14 -8.88
N LEU A 81 -4.89 7.98 -9.27
CA LEU A 81 -3.75 8.65 -8.69
C LEU A 81 -2.74 9.08 -9.76
N SER A 82 -1.87 10.02 -9.41
CA SER A 82 -0.79 10.54 -10.26
C SER A 82 0.52 10.58 -9.46
N PRO A 83 1.60 9.89 -9.88
CA PRO A 83 1.77 9.21 -11.17
C PRO A 83 0.87 7.98 -11.33
N GLY A 84 0.34 7.75 -12.53
CA GLY A 84 -0.71 6.75 -12.81
C GLY A 84 -0.41 5.36 -12.24
N ALA A 85 -1.45 4.68 -11.74
CA ALA A 85 -1.29 3.33 -11.20
C ALA A 85 -0.99 2.31 -12.31
N ALA A 86 -0.13 1.35 -11.98
CA ALA A 86 0.20 0.20 -12.82
C ALA A 86 -0.78 -0.97 -12.59
N ALA A 87 -1.41 -1.03 -11.42
CA ALA A 87 -2.52 -1.92 -11.12
C ALA A 87 -3.33 -1.35 -9.96
N CYS A 88 -4.59 -1.75 -9.87
CA CYS A 88 -5.42 -1.41 -8.74
C CYS A 88 -6.36 -2.57 -8.40
N SER A 89 -6.80 -2.61 -7.15
CA SER A 89 -7.84 -3.52 -6.67
C SER A 89 -8.67 -2.78 -5.63
N GLY A 90 -9.98 -2.71 -5.82
CA GLY A 90 -10.88 -2.34 -4.74
C GLY A 90 -12.00 -1.40 -5.13
N PHE A 91 -12.15 -0.36 -4.30
CA PHE A 91 -13.42 0.22 -3.87
C PHE A 91 -14.30 -0.75 -3.07
N PHE A 92 -13.63 -1.52 -2.22
CA PHE A 92 -14.26 -2.35 -1.20
C PHE A 92 -14.98 -1.47 -0.18
N GLN A 93 -16.17 -1.85 0.28
CA GLN A 93 -17.01 -1.06 1.17
C GLN A 93 -16.46 -1.00 2.59
N GLY A 94 -16.45 0.21 3.13
CA GLY A 94 -15.94 0.52 4.45
C GLY A 94 -14.46 0.85 4.45
N ASN A 95 -13.97 1.24 5.63
CA ASN A 95 -12.56 1.46 5.87
C ASN A 95 -11.86 0.13 6.20
N LEU A 96 -11.13 -0.43 5.23
CA LEU A 96 -10.34 -1.66 5.41
C LEU A 96 -8.93 -1.41 5.94
N LEU A 97 -8.61 -0.18 6.37
CA LEU A 97 -7.28 0.17 6.86
C LEU A 97 -7.18 0.04 8.39
N ASN A 98 -8.17 -0.50 9.11
CA ASN A 98 -8.14 -0.50 10.58
C ASN A 98 -7.34 -1.65 11.23
N ASN A 99 -6.70 -2.53 10.44
CA ASN A 99 -5.94 -3.69 10.92
C ASN A 99 -6.74 -4.66 11.83
N SER A 100 -8.07 -4.64 11.74
CA SER A 100 -8.87 -5.71 12.35
C SER A 100 -8.64 -7.03 11.59
N SER A 101 -8.89 -8.19 12.21
CA SER A 101 -8.66 -9.49 11.55
C SER A 101 -9.39 -9.63 10.19
N PRO A 102 -10.65 -9.19 10.03
CA PRO A 102 -11.32 -9.16 8.73
C PRO A 102 -10.72 -8.17 7.73
N ASP A 103 -10.18 -7.05 8.21
CA ASP A 103 -9.56 -6.05 7.34
C ASP A 103 -8.22 -6.56 6.81
N VAL A 104 -7.42 -7.23 7.65
CA VAL A 104 -6.12 -7.79 7.25
C VAL A 104 -6.30 -8.88 6.18
N SER A 105 -7.34 -9.72 6.29
CA SER A 105 -7.63 -10.71 5.25
C SER A 105 -8.07 -10.07 3.93
N ALA A 106 -8.85 -8.99 3.98
CA ALA A 106 -9.23 -8.23 2.80
C ALA A 106 -8.04 -7.49 2.16
N GLN A 107 -7.17 -6.90 2.97
CA GLN A 107 -5.92 -6.27 2.55
C GLN A 107 -5.02 -7.30 1.85
N LEU A 108 -4.81 -8.48 2.45
CA LEU A 108 -4.01 -9.54 1.85
C LEU A 108 -4.56 -9.96 0.48
N ALA A 109 -5.87 -10.17 0.36
CA ALA A 109 -6.50 -10.53 -0.90
C ALA A 109 -6.33 -9.44 -1.98
N ALA A 110 -6.55 -8.17 -1.61
CA ALA A 110 -6.42 -7.05 -2.53
C ALA A 110 -4.97 -6.81 -2.97
N LEU A 111 -4.02 -6.91 -2.05
CA LEU A 111 -2.59 -6.77 -2.31
C LEU A 111 -2.06 -7.89 -3.22
N ASN A 112 -2.50 -9.12 -2.99
CA ASN A 112 -2.17 -10.25 -3.87
C ASN A 112 -2.69 -10.03 -5.30
N ALA A 113 -3.91 -9.49 -5.45
CA ALA A 113 -4.50 -9.19 -6.76
C ALA A 113 -3.70 -8.15 -7.57
N ILE A 114 -2.96 -7.26 -6.91
CA ILE A 114 -2.09 -6.26 -7.55
C ILE A 114 -0.60 -6.63 -7.49
N GLY A 115 -0.28 -7.90 -7.21
CA GLY A 115 1.06 -8.46 -7.35
C GLY A 115 1.97 -8.32 -6.13
N LEU A 116 1.44 -7.97 -4.95
CA LEU A 116 2.17 -8.10 -3.68
C LEU A 116 1.80 -9.45 -3.04
N SER A 117 2.51 -10.49 -3.45
CA SER A 117 2.31 -11.85 -2.92
C SER A 117 2.95 -11.98 -1.53
N ASN A 118 2.30 -12.71 -0.62
CA ASN A 118 2.81 -13.06 0.71
C ASN A 118 3.05 -11.88 1.66
N TRP A 119 2.26 -10.81 1.55
CA TRP A 119 2.25 -9.77 2.57
C TRP A 119 1.90 -10.38 3.94
N ASP A 120 2.73 -10.11 4.95
CA ASP A 120 2.68 -10.74 6.28
C ASP A 120 1.90 -9.90 7.32
N GLY A 121 1.28 -8.81 6.88
CA GLY A 121 0.63 -7.84 7.77
C GLY A 121 1.54 -6.71 8.23
N SER A 122 2.83 -6.73 7.87
CA SER A 122 3.79 -5.67 8.20
C SER A 122 3.47 -4.38 7.45
N LEU A 123 3.72 -3.25 8.09
CA LEU A 123 3.55 -1.94 7.47
C LEU A 123 4.89 -1.24 7.41
N VAL A 124 5.13 -0.50 6.34
CA VAL A 124 6.29 0.38 6.25
C VAL A 124 6.13 1.52 7.27
N GLU A 125 4.91 2.03 7.41
CA GLU A 125 4.57 3.11 8.33
C GLU A 125 3.16 2.95 8.92
N PRO A 126 2.87 3.56 10.08
CA PRO A 126 1.51 3.68 10.59
C PRO A 126 0.57 4.35 9.58
N GLN A 127 -0.73 4.08 9.73
CA GLN A 127 -1.75 4.78 8.95
C GLN A 127 -1.66 6.29 9.13
N MET A 128 -1.69 7.01 8.01
CA MET A 128 -1.85 8.45 8.03
C MET A 128 -3.33 8.81 7.83
N ASN A 129 -3.78 9.86 8.51
CA ASN A 129 -5.08 10.47 8.25
C ASN A 129 -4.90 11.53 7.18
N LEU A 130 -5.77 11.51 6.18
CA LEU A 130 -5.77 12.46 5.08
C LEU A 130 -6.89 13.48 5.28
N SER A 131 -6.61 14.72 4.90
CA SER A 131 -7.58 15.81 4.82
C SER A 131 -7.60 16.46 3.43
N SER A 132 -6.83 15.91 2.49
CA SER A 132 -6.68 16.40 1.13
C SER A 132 -6.42 15.27 0.15
N SER A 133 -6.48 15.57 -1.16
CA SER A 133 -6.10 14.64 -2.23
C SER A 133 -4.60 14.41 -2.34
N LEU A 134 -3.77 15.19 -1.64
CA LEU A 134 -2.32 14.99 -1.60
C LEU A 134 -1.99 13.95 -0.53
N VAL A 135 -1.26 12.91 -0.93
CA VAL A 135 -0.71 11.89 -0.04
C VAL A 135 0.79 12.15 0.10
N ASP A 136 1.26 12.28 1.34
CA ASP A 136 2.65 12.61 1.68
C ASP A 136 3.12 11.68 2.81
N PHE A 137 3.85 10.63 2.45
CA PHE A 137 4.39 9.67 3.42
C PHE A 137 5.71 10.19 3.97
N GLN A 138 6.08 9.79 5.20
CA GLN A 138 7.38 10.19 5.76
C GLN A 138 8.52 9.44 5.09
N THR A 139 8.28 8.21 4.61
CA THR A 139 9.23 7.43 3.82
C THR A 139 9.21 7.89 2.38
N ALA A 140 10.39 8.22 1.86
CA ALA A 140 10.59 8.46 0.44
C ALA A 140 10.24 7.19 -0.35
N LEU A 141 9.29 7.31 -1.28
CA LEU A 141 8.83 6.18 -2.08
C LEU A 141 9.79 5.94 -3.24
N ASN A 142 10.12 4.68 -3.48
CA ASN A 142 11.06 4.27 -4.52
C ASN A 142 10.50 3.07 -5.30
N GLY A 143 10.73 3.04 -6.61
CA GLY A 143 10.31 1.97 -7.50
C GLY A 143 8.85 1.55 -7.33
N VAL A 144 8.60 0.24 -7.45
CA VAL A 144 7.25 -0.31 -7.29
C VAL A 144 6.78 -0.13 -5.85
N THR A 145 5.65 0.57 -5.71
CA THR A 145 5.07 0.96 -4.43
C THR A 145 3.61 0.51 -4.34
N TRP A 146 3.21 0.04 -3.16
CA TRP A 146 1.86 -0.43 -2.85
C TRP A 146 1.25 0.39 -1.71
N VAL A 147 0.08 0.96 -1.99
CA VAL A 147 -0.66 1.80 -1.04
C VAL A 147 -2.11 1.36 -0.95
N GLY A 148 -2.72 1.60 0.21
CA GLY A 148 -4.16 1.52 0.40
C GLY A 148 -4.70 2.89 0.78
N ILE A 149 -5.79 3.30 0.13
CA ILE A 149 -6.43 4.60 0.34
C ILE A 149 -7.89 4.37 0.69
N HIS A 150 -8.33 4.95 1.79
CA HIS A 150 -9.73 4.99 2.16
C HIS A 150 -10.35 6.33 1.75
N PHE A 151 -11.49 6.25 1.07
CA PHE A 151 -12.29 7.36 0.61
C PHE A 151 -13.62 7.39 1.37
N GLY A 152 -13.94 8.54 1.96
CA GLY A 152 -15.23 8.76 2.60
C GLY A 152 -16.38 8.76 1.59
N ALA A 153 -17.61 8.64 2.10
CA ALA A 153 -18.85 8.59 1.29
C ALA A 153 -19.34 9.96 0.78
N GLY A 154 -18.54 11.02 0.98
CA GLY A 154 -18.91 12.40 0.66
C GLY A 154 -18.82 12.74 -0.83
N THR A 155 -19.05 14.01 -1.14
CA THR A 155 -18.85 14.58 -2.48
C THR A 155 -17.40 14.38 -2.94
N ASN A 156 -17.19 14.12 -4.24
CA ASN A 156 -15.88 13.80 -4.85
C ASN A 156 -15.27 12.46 -4.38
N SER A 157 -16.12 11.55 -3.92
CA SER A 157 -15.75 10.16 -3.69
C SER A 157 -15.83 9.34 -4.97
N PRO A 158 -14.99 8.30 -5.12
CA PRO A 158 -15.20 7.27 -6.15
C PRO A 158 -16.55 6.57 -6.03
N SER A 159 -17.09 6.47 -4.81
CA SER A 159 -18.41 5.87 -4.55
C SER A 159 -19.19 6.72 -3.56
N PRO A 160 -19.80 7.82 -4.01
CA PRO A 160 -20.61 8.67 -3.17
C PRO A 160 -21.78 7.89 -2.54
N GLN A 161 -22.22 8.30 -1.35
CA GLN A 161 -23.31 7.69 -0.58
C GLN A 161 -23.12 6.23 -0.14
N THR A 162 -22.01 5.56 -0.49
CA THR A 162 -21.72 4.22 0.02
C THR A 162 -21.49 4.27 1.54
N PRO A 163 -22.30 3.58 2.37
CA PRO A 163 -22.14 3.60 3.81
C PRO A 163 -20.74 3.18 4.24
N GLY A 164 -20.10 4.00 5.08
CA GLY A 164 -18.73 3.76 5.53
C GLY A 164 -17.64 4.03 4.49
N GLY A 165 -17.99 4.56 3.31
CA GLY A 165 -17.04 4.86 2.23
C GLY A 165 -16.49 3.61 1.55
N VAL A 166 -15.38 3.75 0.85
CA VAL A 166 -14.71 2.65 0.16
C VAL A 166 -13.19 2.69 0.33
N THR A 167 -12.53 1.54 0.21
CA THR A 167 -11.07 1.41 0.22
C THR A 167 -10.58 0.84 -1.10
N GLY A 168 -9.61 1.53 -1.71
CA GLY A 168 -8.89 1.09 -2.91
C GLY A 168 -7.43 0.79 -2.59
N PHE A 169 -6.87 -0.19 -3.28
CA PHE A 169 -5.46 -0.56 -3.20
C PHE A 169 -4.82 -0.34 -4.55
N TYR A 170 -3.62 0.23 -4.56
CA TYR A 170 -2.94 0.63 -5.78
C TYR A 170 -1.49 0.18 -5.76
N ARG A 171 -1.01 -0.22 -6.94
CA ARG A 171 0.40 -0.42 -7.25
C ARG A 171 0.80 0.59 -8.31
N PHE A 172 1.88 1.32 -8.09
CA PHE A 172 2.44 2.26 -9.06
C PHE A 172 3.96 2.29 -8.98
N ASP A 173 4.60 2.87 -9.99
CA ASP A 173 6.03 3.15 -9.94
C ASP A 173 6.23 4.56 -9.41
N ALA A 174 6.80 4.66 -8.21
CA ALA A 174 7.12 5.92 -7.56
C ALA A 174 8.40 6.56 -8.12
N GLY A 175 9.18 5.85 -8.96
CA GLY A 175 10.46 6.34 -9.42
C GLY A 175 11.48 6.39 -8.29
N VAL A 176 12.12 7.54 -8.08
CA VAL A 176 13.16 7.70 -7.05
C VAL A 176 12.83 8.89 -6.16
N ASN A 177 12.82 8.65 -4.85
CA ASN A 177 12.57 9.65 -3.81
C ASN A 177 11.29 10.48 -4.02
N LEU A 178 10.20 9.82 -4.43
CA LEU A 178 8.90 10.49 -4.51
C LEU A 178 8.37 10.72 -3.08
N ALA A 179 8.21 11.97 -2.71
CA ALA A 179 7.69 12.36 -1.40
C ALA A 179 6.15 12.28 -1.37
N SER A 180 5.50 12.81 -2.40
CA SER A 180 4.05 12.91 -2.46
C SER A 180 3.49 12.61 -3.84
N PHE A 181 2.21 12.21 -3.86
CA PHE A 181 1.44 11.96 -5.06
C PHE A 181 0.01 12.45 -4.88
N MET A 182 -0.68 12.71 -6.00
CA MET A 182 -2.04 13.22 -5.99
C MET A 182 -3.06 12.13 -6.26
N LEU A 183 -4.20 12.21 -5.59
CA LEU A 183 -5.40 11.43 -5.87
C LEU A 183 -6.35 12.25 -6.74
N SER A 184 -7.10 11.59 -7.62
CA SER A 184 -8.14 12.22 -8.44
C SER A 184 -9.41 12.54 -7.64
N TYR A 185 -9.51 12.01 -6.42
CA TYR A 185 -10.67 12.15 -5.54
C TYR A 185 -10.38 13.06 -4.34
N GLY A 186 -11.38 13.85 -3.96
CA GLY A 186 -11.31 14.81 -2.84
C GLY A 186 -11.72 14.24 -1.49
N SER A 187 -12.14 12.98 -1.42
CA SER A 187 -12.72 12.37 -0.21
C SER A 187 -11.78 11.43 0.55
N ALA A 188 -10.48 11.42 0.20
CA ALA A 188 -9.51 10.56 0.87
C ALA A 188 -9.36 10.97 2.34
N SER A 189 -9.48 10.00 3.25
CA SER A 189 -9.47 10.22 4.70
C SER A 189 -8.42 9.39 5.44
N ALA A 190 -7.90 8.34 4.82
CA ALA A 190 -6.77 7.59 5.36
C ALA A 190 -5.94 6.94 4.26
N ALA A 191 -4.64 6.78 4.52
CA ALA A 191 -3.73 6.06 3.65
C ALA A 191 -2.77 5.17 4.44
N ARG A 192 -2.30 4.10 3.79
CA ARG A 192 -1.29 3.18 4.30
C ARG A 192 -0.27 2.83 3.22
N LEU A 193 0.98 2.70 3.65
CA LEU A 193 2.09 2.23 2.84
C LEU A 193 2.39 0.77 3.21
N TYR A 194 2.21 -0.14 2.26
CA TYR A 194 2.39 -1.58 2.45
C TYR A 194 3.78 -2.05 2.06
N ALA A 195 4.29 -1.54 0.95
CA ALA A 195 5.61 -1.84 0.45
C ALA A 195 6.06 -0.73 -0.49
N THR A 196 7.37 -0.49 -0.53
CA THR A 196 8.03 0.37 -1.51
C THR A 196 9.38 -0.25 -1.83
N GLY A 197 9.93 0.08 -3.00
CA GLY A 197 11.25 -0.35 -3.41
C GLY A 197 12.33 0.10 -2.43
N PRO A 198 13.48 -0.60 -2.40
CA PRO A 198 14.58 -0.21 -1.54
C PRO A 198 15.01 1.22 -1.87
N ALA A 199 15.41 1.96 -0.84
CA ALA A 199 16.06 3.25 -1.04
C ALA A 199 17.24 3.06 -2.01
N PRO A 200 17.46 4.00 -2.96
CA PRO A 200 18.60 3.94 -3.84
C PRO A 200 19.85 3.84 -2.97
N VAL A 201 20.57 2.72 -3.09
CA VAL A 201 21.91 2.65 -2.54
C VAL A 201 22.73 3.62 -3.36
N ILE A 202 23.00 4.81 -2.80
CA ILE A 202 24.04 5.66 -3.34
C ILE A 202 25.30 4.81 -3.18
N PRO A 203 25.90 4.27 -4.26
CA PRO A 203 27.15 3.58 -4.10
C PRO A 203 28.08 4.55 -3.38
N PRO A 204 28.85 4.09 -2.36
CA PRO A 204 29.86 4.96 -1.77
C PRO A 204 30.63 5.59 -2.92
N PRO A 205 30.96 6.90 -2.85
CA PRO A 205 31.64 7.58 -3.93
C PRO A 205 32.77 6.67 -4.36
N VAL A 206 32.67 6.16 -5.61
CA VAL A 206 33.73 5.34 -6.15
C VAL A 206 34.88 6.33 -6.24
N ILE A 207 35.74 6.29 -5.23
CA ILE A 207 37.08 6.82 -5.33
C ILE A 207 37.68 5.90 -6.37
N THR A 208 37.42 6.17 -7.65
CA THR A 208 38.25 5.64 -8.72
C THR A 208 39.62 6.16 -8.33
N PRO A 209 40.57 5.30 -7.91
CA PRO A 209 41.95 5.74 -7.91
C PRO A 209 42.18 6.19 -9.34
N THR A 210 42.27 7.51 -9.52
CA THR A 210 42.65 8.13 -10.77
C THR A 210 44.08 7.68 -11.01
N ASN A 211 44.26 6.46 -11.51
CA ASN A 211 45.45 6.07 -12.25
C ASN A 211 45.37 6.71 -13.65
N GLU A 212 44.89 7.96 -13.72
CA GLU A 212 45.23 8.85 -14.79
C GLU A 212 46.75 9.06 -14.64
N PRO A 213 47.55 8.90 -15.70
CA PRO A 213 48.98 9.16 -15.62
C PRO A 213 49.18 10.65 -15.32
N GLU A 214 49.23 11.01 -14.04
CA GLU A 214 49.58 12.36 -13.64
C GLU A 214 51.01 12.66 -14.13
N PRO A 215 51.26 13.86 -14.66
CA PRO A 215 52.60 14.32 -15.01
C PRO A 215 53.51 14.27 -13.77
N PRO A 216 54.80 13.97 -13.93
CA PRO A 216 55.66 13.67 -12.81
C PRO A 216 55.83 14.86 -11.84
N SER A 217 55.68 14.55 -10.56
CA SER A 217 56.29 15.17 -9.35
C SER A 217 55.58 16.33 -8.63
N MET A 218 54.76 16.00 -7.62
CA MET A 218 55.00 16.29 -6.19
C MET A 218 53.91 15.63 -5.31
N ASP A 219 54.17 14.44 -4.75
CA ASP A 219 53.27 13.79 -3.81
C ASP A 219 53.37 14.40 -2.38
N PRO A 220 52.26 14.71 -1.70
CA PRO A 220 52.17 14.64 -0.24
C PRO A 220 51.78 13.21 0.24
N PRO A 221 52.16 12.81 1.47
CA PRO A 221 52.09 11.42 1.94
C PRO A 221 50.66 10.87 2.15
N PRO A 222 50.49 9.53 2.14
CA PRO A 222 49.20 8.87 2.18
C PRO A 222 48.50 9.06 3.55
N SER A 223 47.33 9.68 3.53
CA SER A 223 46.43 9.74 4.69
C SER A 223 45.56 8.48 4.74
N ASN A 224 45.99 7.55 5.59
CA ASN A 224 45.29 6.31 5.92
C ASN A 224 43.96 6.58 6.66
N GLY A 225 42.90 5.86 6.25
CA GLY A 225 41.82 5.43 7.14
C GLY A 225 40.72 6.46 7.43
N ALA A 226 39.62 6.37 6.68
CA ALA A 226 38.32 6.88 7.13
C ALA A 226 37.83 6.05 8.32
N VAL A 227 38.34 6.37 9.52
CA VAL A 227 37.75 5.97 10.79
C VAL A 227 36.38 6.64 10.84
N GLY A 228 35.31 5.87 11.02
CA GLY A 228 33.93 6.39 11.04
C GLY A 228 33.85 7.65 11.88
N ALA A 229 33.47 8.76 11.25
CA ALA A 229 33.52 10.10 11.84
C ALA A 229 32.71 10.10 13.14
N VAL A 230 33.41 9.90 14.26
CA VAL A 230 32.90 10.22 15.58
C VAL A 230 32.55 11.70 15.52
N PRO A 231 31.32 12.10 15.87
CA PRO A 231 30.96 13.50 15.89
C PRO A 231 32.02 14.26 16.67
N GLU A 232 32.56 15.32 16.09
CA GLU A 232 33.66 16.04 16.69
C GLU A 232 33.30 16.47 18.12
N PRO A 233 34.26 16.63 19.04
CA PRO A 233 33.97 16.99 20.43
C PRO A 233 33.03 18.20 20.56
N ALA A 234 33.08 19.10 19.57
CA ALA A 234 32.18 20.24 19.44
C ALA A 234 30.71 19.84 19.24
N THR A 235 30.43 18.79 18.47
CA THR A 235 29.06 18.31 18.22
C THR A 235 28.44 17.73 19.49
N TRP A 236 29.20 16.97 20.27
CA TRP A 236 28.74 16.46 21.57
C TRP A 236 28.45 17.61 22.54
N ALA A 237 29.33 18.62 22.58
CA ALA A 237 29.13 19.80 23.40
C ALA A 237 27.86 20.57 23.02
N MET A 238 27.59 20.74 21.72
CA MET A 238 26.39 21.42 21.24
C MET A 238 25.10 20.65 21.59
N MET A 239 25.10 19.32 21.50
CA MET A 239 23.95 18.51 21.92
C MET A 239 23.70 18.61 23.43
N ILE A 240 24.76 18.50 24.24
CA ILE A 240 24.65 18.62 25.71
C ILE A 240 24.17 20.01 26.12
N LEU A 241 24.67 21.07 25.48
CA LEU A 241 24.22 22.44 25.72
C LEU A 241 22.74 22.62 25.37
N GLY A 242 22.29 22.07 24.23
CA GLY A 242 20.89 22.10 23.81
C GLY A 242 19.95 21.43 24.80
N PHE A 243 20.27 20.20 25.23
CA PHE A 243 19.48 19.48 26.23
C PHE A 243 19.51 20.16 27.61
N GLY A 244 20.66 20.71 28.02
CA GLY A 244 20.80 21.46 29.27
C GLY A 244 19.95 22.74 29.29
N ALA A 245 19.96 23.50 28.19
CA ALA A 245 19.16 24.72 28.06
C ALA A 245 17.65 24.43 28.14
N ALA A 246 17.18 23.40 27.41
CA ALA A 246 15.78 22.97 27.47
C ALA A 246 15.34 22.58 28.90
N GLY A 247 16.19 21.85 29.63
CA GLY A 247 15.96 21.49 31.03
C GLY A 247 15.92 22.70 31.97
N ALA A 248 16.78 23.70 31.76
CA ALA A 248 16.82 24.93 32.56
C ALA A 248 15.53 25.76 32.42
N PHE A 249 14.99 25.88 31.20
CA PHE A 249 13.73 26.59 30.96
C PHE A 249 12.55 25.93 31.69
N LEU A 250 12.47 24.60 31.70
CA LEU A 250 11.42 23.87 32.42
C LEU A 250 11.51 24.06 33.94
N ARG A 251 12.72 24.10 34.51
CA ARG A 251 12.93 24.35 35.95
C ARG A 251 12.57 25.78 36.36
N ARG A 252 12.86 26.78 35.51
CA ARG A 252 12.50 28.18 35.77
C ARG A 252 10.98 28.39 35.92
N ARG A 253 10.18 27.66 35.14
CA ARG A 253 8.70 27.72 35.24
C ARG A 253 8.18 27.14 36.55
N ARG A 254 8.83 26.12 37.11
CA ARG A 254 8.42 25.54 38.41
C ARG A 254 8.76 26.44 39.59
N ALA A 255 9.85 27.20 39.52
CA ALA A 255 10.25 28.12 40.59
C ALA A 255 9.34 29.37 40.71
N ALA A 256 8.55 29.69 39.68
CA ALA A 256 7.60 30.81 39.70
C ALA A 256 6.21 30.44 40.25
N LEU A 257 5.98 29.15 40.55
CA LEU A 257 4.71 28.62 41.08
C LEU A 257 4.82 28.13 42.53
N ALA A 258 5.95 28.42 43.20
CA ALA A 258 6.20 28.11 44.60
C ALA A 258 6.36 29.40 45.41
#